data_AF-A0AAD4QQW4-F1
#
_entry.id   AF-A0AAD4QQW4-F1
#
_cell.length_a   1.000
_cell.length_b   1.000
_cell.length_c   1.000
_cell.angle_alpha   90.00
_cell.angle_beta   90.00
_cell.angle_gamma   90.00
#
_symmetry.space_group_name_H-M   'P 1'
#
loop_
_entity.id
_entity.type
_entity.pdbx_description
1 polymer ?
#
loop_
_entity_poly.entity_id
_entity_poly.type
_entity_poly.pdbx_seq_one_letter_code
_entity_poly.pdbx_strand_id
1 'polypeptide(L)'
;TFERIPWPVAGTPLDRTLDVLRPEAIREFLLSPTHSPDVPPKDRIRAALRRWHPDKFARVLTQVMESDRDAVTEGMGIVVRCLNGMLER
;
A
#
# COMPACT_ATOMS: atom_id res chain seq x y z
N THR A 1 5.44 1.18 -13.89
CA THR A 1 6.65 1.51 -13.11
C THR A 1 6.28 1.65 -11.65
N PHE A 2 7.25 1.54 -10.75
CA PHE A 2 7.05 1.60 -9.29
C PHE A 2 6.31 2.87 -8.84
N GLU A 3 6.70 4.03 -9.36
CA GLU A 3 6.11 5.34 -9.03
C GLU A 3 4.64 5.50 -9.44
N ARG A 4 4.15 4.64 -10.36
CA ARG A 4 2.77 4.66 -10.86
C ARG A 4 1.84 3.77 -10.04
N ILE A 5 2.39 2.95 -9.15
CA ILE A 5 1.57 2.19 -8.21
C ILE A 5 0.97 3.18 -7.21
N PRO A 6 -0.35 3.14 -6.93
CA PRO A 6 -1.00 4.03 -5.98
C PRO A 6 -0.71 3.57 -4.55
N TRP A 7 0.56 3.67 -4.13
CA TRP A 7 1.00 3.34 -2.79
C TRP A 7 0.18 4.10 -1.73
N PRO A 8 -0.15 3.47 -0.59
CA PRO A 8 -1.00 4.08 0.42
C PRO A 8 -0.18 5.02 1.31
N VAL A 9 0.50 5.99 0.71
CA VAL A 9 1.32 7.01 1.37
C VAL A 9 1.02 8.37 0.73
N ALA A 10 1.20 9.45 1.47
CA ALA A 10 0.98 10.79 0.93
C ALA A 10 2.11 11.19 -0.04
N GLY A 11 1.73 11.72 -1.21
CA GLY A 11 2.66 12.15 -2.26
C GLY A 11 3.08 11.03 -3.22
N THR A 12 3.77 11.41 -4.29
CA THR A 12 4.37 10.46 -5.23
C THR A 12 5.77 10.08 -4.73
N PRO A 13 6.15 8.79 -4.70
CA PRO A 13 7.53 8.39 -4.43
C PRO A 13 8.46 8.95 -5.52
N LEU A 14 9.07 10.11 -5.27
CA LEU A 14 9.96 10.76 -6.24
C LEU A 14 11.25 9.95 -6.44
N ASP A 15 11.70 9.23 -5.41
CA ASP A 15 12.99 8.53 -5.41
C ASP A 15 12.88 7.03 -5.78
N ARG A 16 11.69 6.54 -6.18
CA ARG A 16 11.43 5.11 -6.48
C ARG A 16 11.90 4.12 -5.39
N THR A 17 12.08 4.59 -4.16
CA THR A 17 12.58 3.79 -3.05
C THR A 17 11.45 3.19 -2.24
N LEU A 18 11.70 2.03 -1.65
CA LEU A 18 10.83 1.39 -0.67
C LEU A 18 10.79 2.16 0.66
N ASP A 19 11.77 3.04 0.92
CA ASP A 19 11.86 3.83 2.16
C ASP A 19 10.68 4.79 2.36
N VAL A 20 9.90 5.05 1.32
CA VAL A 20 8.65 5.81 1.42
C VAL A 20 7.54 5.02 2.11
N LEU A 21 7.57 3.68 2.04
CA LEU A 21 6.55 2.77 2.56
C LEU A 21 6.73 2.48 4.06
N ARG A 22 7.04 3.51 4.85
CA ARG A 22 7.17 3.38 6.29
C ARG A 22 5.82 3.05 6.94
N PRO A 23 5.78 2.21 7.98
CA PRO A 23 4.53 1.87 8.65
C PRO A 23 3.73 3.09 9.12
N GLU A 24 4.42 4.13 9.59
CA GLU A 24 3.82 5.37 10.07
C GLU A 24 3.16 6.15 8.92
N ALA A 25 3.83 6.23 7.76
CA ALA A 25 3.31 6.91 6.58
C ALA A 25 2.06 6.19 6.03
N ILE A 26 2.08 4.86 6.02
CA ILE A 26 0.92 4.05 5.59
C ILE A 26 -0.25 4.23 6.55
N ARG A 27 0.03 4.22 7.86
CA ARG A 27 -0.97 4.46 8.91
C ARG A 27 -1.59 5.85 8.79
N GLU A 28 -0.76 6.87 8.65
CA GLU A 28 -1.20 8.26 8.52
C GLU A 28 -2.11 8.44 7.30
N PHE A 29 -1.72 7.88 6.15
CA PHE A 29 -2.53 7.93 4.94
C PHE A 29 -3.91 7.27 5.12
N LEU A 30 -3.95 6.02 5.61
CA LEU A 30 -5.20 5.27 5.72
C LEU A 30 -6.12 5.77 6.83
N LEU A 31 -5.54 6.27 7.93
CA LEU A 31 -6.29 6.76 9.08
C LEU A 31 -6.50 8.28 9.05
N SER A 32 -6.04 8.95 7.99
CA SER A 32 -6.29 10.38 7.78
C SER A 32 -7.79 10.68 7.85
N PRO A 33 -8.22 11.75 8.55
CA PRO A 33 -9.63 12.15 8.60
C PRO A 33 -10.24 12.35 7.20
N THR A 34 -9.44 12.72 6.20
CA THR A 34 -9.92 12.99 4.82
C THR A 34 -10.03 11.73 3.95
N HIS A 35 -9.43 10.62 4.35
CA HIS A 35 -9.37 9.40 3.53
C HIS A 35 -10.57 8.48 3.77
N SER A 36 -11.71 8.68 3.13
CA SER A 36 -12.96 7.92 3.41
C SER A 36 -13.55 8.26 4.79
N PRO A 37 -13.86 9.54 5.07
CA PRO A 37 -14.26 10.06 6.39
C PRO A 37 -15.39 9.26 7.06
N ASP A 38 -16.33 8.74 6.26
CA ASP A 38 -17.52 8.03 6.74
C ASP A 38 -17.29 6.53 6.99
N VAL A 39 -16.07 6.03 6.77
CA VAL A 39 -15.72 4.61 6.94
C VAL A 39 -14.93 4.40 8.22
N PRO A 40 -15.35 3.50 9.12
CA PRO A 40 -14.60 3.18 10.33
C PRO A 40 -13.15 2.78 10.05
N PRO A 41 -12.18 3.17 10.88
CA PRO A 41 -10.76 2.83 10.72
C PRO A 41 -10.49 1.35 10.42
N LYS A 42 -11.13 0.45 11.17
CA LYS A 42 -10.97 -1.00 11.00
C LYS A 42 -11.42 -1.49 9.62
N ASP A 43 -12.48 -0.89 9.08
CA ASP A 43 -13.02 -1.27 7.78
C ASP A 43 -12.23 -0.68 6.62
N ARG A 44 -11.63 0.51 6.80
CA ARG A 44 -10.62 1.05 5.89
C ARG A 44 -9.42 0.11 5.77
N ILE A 45 -8.88 -0.38 6.90
CA ILE A 45 -7.75 -1.32 6.91
C ILE A 45 -8.11 -2.63 6.20
N ARG A 46 -9.28 -3.22 6.50
CA ARG A 46 -9.76 -4.43 5.81
C ARG A 46 -9.96 -4.21 4.31
N ALA A 47 -10.48 -3.05 3.91
CA ALA A 47 -10.62 -2.70 2.50
C ALA A 47 -9.26 -2.56 1.81
N ALA A 48 -8.27 -1.97 2.47
CA ALA A 48 -6.90 -1.90 1.99
C ALA A 48 -6.30 -3.30 1.83
N LEU A 49 -6.43 -4.19 2.83
CA LEU A 49 -5.95 -5.59 2.72
C LEU A 49 -6.56 -6.32 1.53
N ARG A 50 -7.86 -6.14 1.27
CA ARG A 50 -8.51 -6.71 0.08
C ARG A 50 -7.97 -6.15 -1.23
N ARG A 51 -7.54 -4.88 -1.26
CA ARG A 51 -6.96 -4.23 -2.45
C ARG A 51 -5.51 -4.67 -2.68
N TRP A 52 -4.74 -4.85 -1.62
CA TRP A 52 -3.33 -5.27 -1.65
C TRP A 52 -3.15 -6.79 -1.57
N HIS A 53 -4.23 -7.57 -1.66
CA HIS A 53 -4.17 -9.02 -1.64
C HIS A 53 -3.38 -9.56 -2.86
N PRO A 54 -2.48 -10.55 -2.67
CA PRO A 54 -1.64 -11.07 -3.75
C PRO A 54 -2.42 -11.51 -4.98
N ASP A 55 -3.55 -12.19 -4.83
CA ASP A 55 -4.38 -12.63 -5.98
C ASP A 55 -4.85 -11.46 -6.86
N LYS A 56 -5.24 -10.33 -6.24
CA LYS A 56 -5.68 -9.16 -6.99
C LYS A 56 -4.49 -8.41 -7.56
N PHE A 57 -3.41 -8.35 -6.80
CA PHE A 57 -2.22 -7.60 -7.16
C PHE A 57 -1.37 -8.30 -8.23
N ALA A 58 -1.50 -9.62 -8.38
CA ALA A 58 -0.87 -10.38 -9.47
C ALA A 58 -1.22 -9.82 -10.85
N ARG A 59 -2.46 -9.34 -11.04
CA ARG A 59 -2.88 -8.67 -12.29
C ARG A 59 -2.21 -7.31 -12.52
N VAL A 60 -1.81 -6.63 -11.45
CA VAL A 60 -1.07 -5.37 -11.54
C VAL A 60 0.38 -5.69 -11.94
N LEU A 61 0.99 -6.70 -11.33
CA LEU A 61 2.38 -7.11 -11.61
C LEU A 61 2.62 -7.49 -13.08
N THR A 62 1.63 -8.06 -13.78
CA THR A 62 1.76 -8.35 -15.23
C THR A 62 1.92 -7.09 -16.08
N GLN A 63 1.41 -5.95 -15.60
CA GLN A 63 1.49 -4.65 -16.26
C GLN A 63 2.68 -3.80 -15.77
N VAL A 64 3.42 -4.27 -14.76
CA VAL A 64 4.63 -3.61 -14.27
C VAL A 64 5.82 -4.02 -15.15
N MET A 65 6.63 -3.01 -15.49
CA MET A 65 7.91 -3.22 -16.19
C MET A 65 8.77 -4.18 -15.40
N GLU A 66 9.45 -5.10 -16.10
CA GLU A 66 10.24 -6.15 -15.46
C GLU A 66 11.24 -5.61 -14.44
N SER A 67 11.93 -4.51 -14.77
CA SER A 67 12.88 -3.82 -13.89
C SER A 67 12.31 -3.38 -12.53
N ASP A 68 10.99 -3.19 -12.45
CA ASP A 68 10.32 -2.69 -11.25
C ASP A 68 9.51 -3.78 -10.53
N ARG A 69 9.40 -4.99 -11.09
CA ARG A 69 8.53 -6.05 -10.53
C ARG A 69 8.95 -6.45 -9.13
N ASP A 70 10.26 -6.58 -8.90
CA ASP A 70 10.78 -6.99 -7.59
C ASP A 70 10.49 -5.92 -6.54
N ALA A 71 10.81 -4.66 -6.82
CA ALA A 71 10.51 -3.53 -5.94
C ALA A 71 8.99 -3.40 -5.68
N VAL A 72 8.15 -3.56 -6.69
CA VAL A 72 6.69 -3.50 -6.52
C VAL A 72 6.17 -4.68 -5.71
N THR A 73 6.74 -5.87 -5.87
CA THR A 73 6.38 -7.06 -5.09
C THR A 73 6.78 -6.89 -3.62
N GLU A 74 7.98 -6.39 -3.37
CA GLU A 74 8.48 -6.12 -2.03
C GLU A 74 7.64 -5.02 -1.34
N GLY A 75 7.35 -3.93 -2.05
CA GLY A 75 6.50 -2.86 -1.55
C GLY A 75 5.09 -3.32 -1.19
N MET A 76 4.48 -4.19 -2.01
CA MET A 76 3.20 -4.83 -1.67
C MET A 76 3.32 -5.62 -0.37
N GLY A 77 4.40 -6.39 -0.20
CA GLY A 77 4.67 -7.15 1.03
C GLY A 77 4.78 -6.26 2.27
N ILE A 78 5.47 -5.11 2.17
CA ILE A 78 5.56 -4.11 3.24
C ILE A 78 4.18 -3.60 3.63
N VAL A 79 3.37 -3.20 2.63
CA VAL A 79 2.00 -2.72 2.86
C VAL A 79 1.16 -3.78 3.57
N VAL A 80 1.11 -5.01 3.06
CA VAL A 80 0.30 -6.08 3.65
C VAL A 80 0.70 -6.38 5.10
N ARG A 81 2.01 -6.47 5.39
CA ARG A 81 2.50 -6.67 6.76
C ARG A 81 2.10 -5.52 7.69
N CYS A 82 2.22 -4.28 7.22
CA CYS A 82 1.82 -3.10 7.98
C CYS A 82 0.32 -3.13 8.32
N LEU A 83 -0.53 -3.43 7.34
CA LEU A 83 -1.98 -3.49 7.53
C LEU A 83 -2.41 -4.60 8.50
N ASN A 84 -1.80 -5.79 8.42
CA ASN A 84 -2.07 -6.87 9.37
C ASN A 84 -1.69 -6.47 10.80
N GLY A 85 -0.52 -5.86 10.99
CA GLY A 85 -0.07 -5.37 12.30
C GLY A 85 -0.98 -4.28 12.90
N MET A 86 -1.78 -3.58 12.11
CA MET A 86 -2.80 -2.65 12.61
C MET A 86 -4.08 -3.34 13.09
N LEU A 87 -4.38 -4.55 12.62
CA LEU A 87 -5.56 -5.34 13.03
C LEU A 87 -5.28 -6.26 14.22
N GLU A 88 -4.02 -6.65 14.42
CA GLU A 88 -3.57 -7.50 15.52
C GLU A 88 -3.44 -6.73 16.85
N ARG A 89 -3.64 -5.40 16.85
CA ARG A 89 -3.56 -4.52 18.01
C ARG A 89 -4.92 -4.02 18.49
#